data_AF-A0A4U5LVM4-F1
#
_entry.id   AF-A0A4U5LVM4-F1
#
_cell.length_a   1.000
_cell.length_b   1.000
_cell.length_c   1.000
_cell.angle_alpha   90.00
_cell.angle_beta   90.00
_cell.angle_gamma   90.00
#
_symmetry.space_group_name_H-M   'P 1'
#
loop_
_entity.id
_entity.type
_entity.pdbx_description
1 polymer ?
#
loop_
_entity_poly.entity_id
_entity_poly.type
_entity_poly.pdbx_seq_one_letter_code
_entity_poly.pdbx_strand_id
1 'polypeptide(L)'
;MNSSSREATDYVNLSNQVLCDPIPMAKYGQSYDLCWSCDSPPCTMYFSLEQIDVICESLYLSRESEKLFELFQSDPNLIQYTVQSSSVQRAYLLVLLHKEHFAEFASFVETNKFDPMYHEELQNLWYEAKYAETAKKRDKALVAVDKYRLRKKYPPPLTISDGQERIYSFKESSRKVLQKFYKKNRYPSMEDKREIARQTQLKPVQIANWFKNRRQREKTSSDLVKPYYSPDSQHHHMMLNYGSPPLEVKFSEYSQQQIL
;
A
#
# COMPACT_ATOMS: atom_id res chain seq x y z
N MET A 1 -40.02 -30.35 -49.21
CA MET A 1 -40.29 -29.79 -50.55
C MET A 1 -40.87 -28.39 -50.36
N ASN A 2 -40.22 -27.42 -51.01
CA ASN A 2 -40.60 -26.02 -51.28
C ASN A 2 -40.86 -25.09 -50.07
N SER A 3 -40.05 -24.06 -49.81
CA SER A 3 -39.50 -22.95 -50.64
C SER A 3 -40.42 -21.73 -50.71
N SER A 4 -39.77 -20.58 -50.48
CA SER A 4 -40.12 -19.20 -50.86
C SER A 4 -41.20 -18.49 -50.05
N SER A 5 -41.14 -17.19 -49.80
CA SER A 5 -40.14 -16.10 -49.93
C SER A 5 -40.93 -14.81 -49.61
N ARG A 6 -40.19 -13.70 -49.39
CA ARG A 6 -40.59 -12.27 -49.44
C ARG A 6 -41.12 -11.67 -48.12
N GLU A 7 -40.81 -10.44 -47.75
CA GLU A 7 -39.76 -9.43 -48.03
C GLU A 7 -40.17 -8.16 -47.24
N ALA A 8 -39.19 -7.29 -46.97
CA ALA A 8 -39.30 -5.84 -46.69
C ALA A 8 -39.80 -5.44 -45.28
N THR A 9 -39.32 -4.38 -44.63
CA THR A 9 -38.65 -3.13 -45.07
C THR A 9 -37.72 -2.55 -44.00
N ASP A 10 -36.57 -2.04 -44.47
CA ASP A 10 -35.91 -0.76 -44.17
C ASP A 10 -35.93 -0.15 -42.75
N TYR A 11 -34.72 0.02 -42.20
CA TYR A 11 -34.35 1.27 -41.54
C TYR A 11 -32.94 1.72 -41.96
N VAL A 12 -32.85 3.01 -42.23
CA VAL A 12 -31.79 3.69 -42.97
C VAL A 12 -30.62 4.07 -42.05
N ASN A 13 -29.43 3.69 -42.49
CA ASN A 13 -28.17 4.46 -42.57
C ASN A 13 -28.03 5.73 -41.69
N LEU A 14 -26.98 5.78 -40.87
CA LEU A 14 -26.20 7.02 -40.60
C LEU A 14 -24.82 6.65 -40.05
N SER A 15 -23.84 6.83 -40.95
CA SER A 15 -22.44 7.12 -40.70
C SER A 15 -22.20 7.95 -39.44
N ASN A 16 -21.19 7.58 -38.64
CA ASN A 16 -20.38 8.52 -37.89
C ASN A 16 -19.02 7.91 -37.52
N GLN A 17 -18.03 8.19 -38.38
CA GLN A 17 -16.68 8.50 -37.95
C GLN A 17 -16.77 9.72 -37.02
N VAL A 18 -16.27 9.62 -35.80
CA VAL A 18 -15.95 10.79 -34.99
C VAL A 18 -14.52 10.63 -34.54
N LEU A 19 -13.69 11.53 -35.09
CA LEU A 19 -12.33 11.79 -34.68
C LEU A 19 -12.29 12.06 -33.17
N CYS A 20 -11.24 11.58 -32.52
CA CYS A 20 -10.86 12.09 -31.20
C CYS A 20 -10.50 13.57 -31.35
N ASP A 21 -11.39 14.46 -30.93
CA ASP A 21 -11.08 15.89 -30.79
C ASP A 21 -10.03 16.08 -29.68
N PRO A 22 -9.01 16.93 -29.89
CA PRO A 22 -8.08 17.31 -28.84
C PRO A 22 -8.76 18.24 -27.81
N ILE A 23 -8.45 18.00 -26.53
CA ILE A 23 -8.96 18.72 -25.37
C ILE A 23 -8.57 20.22 -25.45
N PRO A 24 -9.48 21.19 -25.20
CA PRO A 24 -9.16 22.61 -25.25
C PRO A 24 -8.31 23.03 -24.04
N MET A 25 -7.10 23.52 -24.31
CA MET A 25 -6.26 24.22 -23.32
C MET A 25 -6.93 25.54 -22.93
N ALA A 26 -7.23 25.69 -21.64
CA ALA A 26 -7.76 26.90 -21.05
C ALA A 26 -6.78 28.07 -21.26
N LYS A 27 -7.30 29.17 -21.81
CA LYS A 27 -6.61 30.46 -21.88
C LYS A 27 -6.47 31.02 -20.47
N TYR A 28 -5.28 30.90 -19.88
CA TYR A 28 -4.88 31.76 -18.77
C TYR A 28 -4.27 33.03 -19.36
N GLY A 29 -4.90 34.16 -19.03
CA GLY A 29 -4.54 35.49 -19.52
C GLY A 29 -3.18 35.95 -19.03
N GLN A 30 -2.51 36.69 -19.92
CA GLN A 30 -1.28 37.44 -19.66
C GLN A 30 -1.52 38.55 -18.64
N SER A 31 -0.64 38.66 -17.65
CA SER A 31 -0.12 39.94 -17.16
C SER A 31 1.08 39.66 -16.25
N TYR A 32 2.27 39.82 -16.82
CA TYR A 32 3.41 40.36 -16.08
C TYR A 32 4.22 41.21 -17.04
N ASP A 33 4.45 42.44 -16.60
CA ASP A 33 5.07 43.52 -17.32
C ASP A 33 6.53 43.22 -17.72
N LEU A 34 6.93 43.87 -18.80
CA LEU A 34 8.28 43.88 -19.35
C LEU A 34 9.32 44.32 -18.30
N CYS A 35 10.35 43.50 -18.10
CA CYS A 35 11.66 43.98 -17.68
C CYS A 35 12.69 43.65 -18.77
N TRP A 36 13.54 44.63 -19.02
CA TRP A 36 14.39 44.87 -20.18
C TRP A 36 15.58 43.87 -20.26
N SER A 37 15.83 43.36 -21.46
CA SER A 37 17.11 42.84 -21.99
C SER A 37 17.81 41.67 -21.27
N CYS A 38 17.51 40.46 -21.74
CA CYS A 38 18.40 39.29 -21.73
C CYS A 38 17.94 38.36 -22.87
N ASP A 39 18.43 38.58 -24.09
CA ASP A 39 18.19 37.68 -25.23
C ASP A 39 19.09 36.44 -25.09
N SER A 40 18.71 35.54 -24.19
CA SER A 40 19.09 34.14 -24.26
C SER A 40 17.80 33.33 -24.22
N PRO A 41 17.51 32.46 -25.20
CA PRO A 41 16.46 31.47 -24.99
C PRO A 41 16.81 30.73 -23.68
N PRO A 42 15.82 30.33 -22.84
CA PRO A 42 16.11 29.42 -21.74
C PRO A 42 16.90 28.27 -22.37
N CYS A 43 18.12 28.06 -21.89
CA CYS A 43 19.02 27.08 -22.44
C CYS A 43 18.36 25.72 -22.21
N THR A 44 17.54 25.26 -23.16
CA THR A 44 16.88 23.97 -23.10
C THR A 44 18.00 22.96 -23.22
N MET A 45 18.47 22.47 -22.08
CA MET A 45 19.48 21.44 -22.03
C MET A 45 18.84 20.17 -22.55
N TYR A 46 19.12 19.86 -23.81
CA TYR A 46 18.76 18.59 -24.41
C TYR A 46 19.71 17.52 -23.87
N PHE A 47 19.27 16.81 -22.84
CA PHE A 47 19.96 15.63 -22.35
C PHE A 47 19.69 14.45 -23.27
N SER A 48 20.67 13.56 -23.43
CA SER A 48 20.43 12.26 -24.05
C SER A 48 19.55 11.38 -23.15
N LEU A 49 18.92 10.35 -23.72
CA LEU A 49 18.09 9.43 -22.94
C LEU A 49 18.89 8.72 -21.82
N GLU A 50 20.14 8.36 -22.09
CA GLU A 50 21.04 7.78 -21.08
C GLU A 50 21.36 8.77 -19.95
N GLN A 51 21.54 10.05 -20.28
CA GLN A 51 21.76 11.09 -19.28
C GLN A 51 20.50 11.32 -18.45
N ILE A 52 19.32 11.34 -19.08
CA ILE A 52 18.04 11.47 -18.39
C ILE A 52 17.85 10.32 -17.40
N ASP A 53 18.15 9.08 -17.77
CA ASP A 53 18.07 7.92 -16.88
C ASP A 53 18.93 8.10 -15.64
N VAL A 54 20.20 8.47 -15.82
CA VAL A 54 21.13 8.70 -14.70
C VAL A 54 20.67 9.85 -13.82
N ILE A 55 20.19 10.95 -14.41
CA ILE A 55 19.67 12.11 -13.68
C ILE A 55 18.46 11.70 -12.85
N CYS A 56 17.48 11.03 -13.47
CA CYS A 56 16.26 10.58 -12.80
C CYS A 56 16.58 9.60 -11.66
N GLU A 57 17.48 8.64 -11.89
CA GLU A 57 17.93 7.70 -10.86
C GLU A 57 18.58 8.43 -9.68
N SER A 58 19.52 9.34 -9.95
CA SER A 58 20.26 10.05 -8.91
C SER A 58 19.35 10.94 -8.05
N LEU A 59 18.42 11.68 -8.67
CA LEU A 59 17.48 12.54 -7.98
C LEU A 59 16.43 11.72 -7.21
N TYR A 60 15.99 10.60 -7.77
CA TYR A 60 15.06 9.69 -7.12
C TYR A 60 15.68 9.06 -5.86
N LEU A 61 16.91 8.54 -5.95
CA LEU A 61 17.64 7.97 -4.80
C LEU A 61 17.89 9.00 -3.70
N SER A 62 18.15 10.25 -4.10
CA SER A 62 18.33 11.37 -3.17
C SER A 62 17.00 11.92 -2.60
N ARG A 63 15.86 11.42 -3.10
CA ARG A 63 14.49 11.88 -2.76
C ARG A 63 14.28 13.38 -3.00
N GLU A 64 14.93 13.92 -4.02
CA GLU A 64 14.87 15.34 -4.42
C GLU A 64 13.63 15.62 -5.27
N SER A 65 12.45 15.56 -4.65
CA SER A 65 11.17 15.63 -5.37
C SER A 65 10.90 16.97 -6.06
N GLU A 66 11.38 18.10 -5.52
CA GLU A 66 11.20 19.41 -6.14
C GLU A 66 12.04 19.54 -7.42
N LYS A 67 13.31 19.11 -7.39
CA LYS A 67 14.18 19.10 -8.58
C LYS A 67 13.65 18.19 -9.66
N LEU A 68 13.12 17.02 -9.28
CA LEU A 68 12.44 16.14 -10.23
C LEU A 68 11.21 16.84 -10.82
N PHE A 69 10.40 17.52 -10.01
CA PHE A 69 9.26 18.25 -10.54
C PHE A 69 9.69 19.34 -11.53
N GLU A 70 10.70 20.15 -11.20
CA GLU A 70 11.25 21.18 -12.10
C GLU A 70 11.73 20.57 -13.42
N LEU A 71 12.41 19.42 -13.37
CA LEU A 71 12.85 18.69 -14.55
C LEU A 71 11.66 18.28 -15.45
N PHE A 72 10.63 17.64 -14.88
CA PHE A 72 9.44 17.23 -15.63
C PHE A 72 8.59 18.41 -16.12
N GLN A 73 8.63 19.56 -15.44
CA GLN A 73 8.01 20.80 -15.93
C GLN A 73 8.79 21.40 -17.11
N SER A 74 10.12 21.34 -17.07
CA SER A 74 10.97 21.88 -18.14
C SER A 74 10.88 21.08 -19.44
N ASP A 75 10.67 19.76 -19.35
CA ASP A 75 10.43 18.90 -20.51
C ASP A 75 9.27 17.91 -20.26
N PRO A 76 8.04 18.27 -20.64
CA PRO A 76 6.88 17.38 -20.54
C PRO A 76 6.99 16.09 -21.36
N ASN A 77 7.90 16.01 -22.35
CA ASN A 77 8.10 14.79 -23.13
C ASN A 77 8.73 13.67 -22.30
N LEU A 78 9.32 13.99 -21.14
CA LEU A 78 9.85 13.00 -20.21
C LEU A 78 8.81 11.96 -19.76
N ILE A 79 7.53 12.34 -19.73
CA ILE A 79 6.43 11.43 -19.41
C ILE A 79 6.33 10.31 -20.46
N GLN A 80 6.64 10.57 -21.72
CA GLN A 80 6.58 9.53 -22.77
C GLN A 80 7.70 8.49 -22.60
N TYR A 81 8.84 8.88 -22.05
CA TYR A 81 9.97 7.98 -21.79
C TYR A 81 9.74 7.05 -20.60
N THR A 82 8.68 7.26 -19.81
CA THR A 82 8.34 6.32 -18.72
C THR A 82 7.99 4.93 -19.25
N VAL A 83 7.67 4.74 -20.53
CA VAL A 83 7.43 3.38 -21.06
C VAL A 83 8.75 2.62 -21.23
N GLN A 84 9.87 3.33 -21.40
CA GLN A 84 11.15 2.76 -21.81
C GLN A 84 12.17 2.68 -20.67
N SER A 85 12.03 3.50 -19.63
CA SER A 85 12.97 3.57 -18.52
C SER A 85 12.32 3.42 -17.15
N SER A 86 12.81 2.46 -16.36
CA SER A 86 12.38 2.28 -14.97
C SER A 86 12.80 3.44 -14.06
N SER A 87 13.91 4.11 -14.35
CA SER A 87 14.38 5.28 -13.57
C SER A 87 13.43 6.45 -13.77
N VAL A 88 13.03 6.72 -15.01
CA VAL A 88 12.06 7.78 -15.34
C VAL A 88 10.67 7.45 -14.77
N GLN A 89 10.22 6.20 -14.83
CA GLN A 89 8.97 5.76 -14.17
C GLN A 89 8.96 6.06 -12.68
N ARG A 90 10.03 5.66 -11.97
CA ARG A 90 10.17 5.83 -10.52
C ARG A 90 10.21 7.31 -10.16
N ALA A 91 10.98 8.10 -10.89
CA ALA A 91 11.04 9.55 -10.76
C ALA A 91 9.67 10.20 -10.96
N TYR A 92 8.94 9.82 -12.01
CA TYR A 92 7.61 10.34 -12.30
C TYR A 92 6.61 10.06 -11.17
N LEU A 93 6.59 8.81 -10.67
CA LEU A 93 5.76 8.44 -9.53
C LEU A 93 6.06 9.26 -8.27
N LEU A 94 7.34 9.58 -8.03
CA LEU A 94 7.74 10.43 -6.91
C LEU A 94 7.25 11.87 -7.08
N VAL A 95 7.27 12.41 -8.31
CA VAL A 95 6.72 13.73 -8.63
C VAL A 95 5.21 13.78 -8.40
N LEU A 96 4.47 12.77 -8.88
CA LEU A 96 3.03 12.68 -8.65
C LEU A 96 2.67 12.62 -7.17
N LEU A 97 3.48 11.92 -6.37
CA LEU A 97 3.32 11.87 -4.92
C LEU A 97 3.56 13.25 -4.29
N HIS A 98 4.62 13.95 -4.70
CA HIS A 98 4.97 15.29 -4.20
C HIS A 98 3.92 16.34 -4.51
N LYS A 99 3.32 16.29 -5.71
CA LYS A 99 2.22 17.20 -6.10
C LYS A 99 0.84 16.72 -5.65
N GLU A 100 0.78 15.65 -4.85
CA GLU A 100 -0.44 15.10 -4.27
C GLU A 100 -1.50 14.67 -5.33
N HIS A 101 -1.05 14.28 -6.52
CA HIS A 101 -1.88 13.77 -7.60
C HIS A 101 -2.18 12.28 -7.41
N PHE A 102 -2.85 11.93 -6.31
CA PHE A 102 -3.04 10.53 -5.90
C PHE A 102 -3.84 9.67 -6.88
N ALA A 103 -4.79 10.28 -7.60
CA ALA A 103 -5.61 9.56 -8.58
C ALA A 103 -4.79 9.15 -9.82
N GLU A 104 -3.99 10.09 -10.34
CA GLU A 104 -3.08 9.86 -11.45
C GLU A 104 -1.99 8.86 -11.07
N PHE A 105 -1.41 9.02 -9.87
CA PHE A 105 -0.45 8.07 -9.31
C PHE A 105 -1.03 6.64 -9.32
N ALA A 106 -2.25 6.47 -8.81
CA ALA A 106 -2.86 5.15 -8.74
C ALA A 106 -3.11 4.55 -10.13
N SER A 107 -3.67 5.34 -11.06
CA SER A 107 -3.90 4.92 -12.43
C SER A 107 -2.60 4.53 -13.15
N PHE A 108 -1.53 5.30 -12.94
CA PHE A 108 -0.23 5.02 -13.52
C PHE A 108 0.33 3.69 -13.00
N VAL A 109 0.28 3.43 -11.69
CA VAL A 109 0.76 2.17 -11.11
C VAL A 109 -0.09 0.99 -11.59
N GLU A 110 -1.41 1.15 -11.74
CA GLU A 110 -2.31 0.06 -12.17
C GLU A 110 -2.18 -0.31 -13.64
N THR A 111 -1.73 0.63 -14.49
CA THR A 111 -1.69 0.44 -15.95
C THR A 111 -0.31 0.05 -16.47
N ASN A 112 0.76 0.55 -15.84
CA ASN A 112 2.13 0.36 -16.33
C ASN A 112 2.76 -0.94 -15.82
N LYS A 113 3.72 -1.45 -16.59
CA LYS A 113 4.56 -2.59 -16.20
C LYS A 113 5.81 -2.07 -15.51
N PHE A 114 6.22 -2.75 -14.44
CA PHE A 114 7.39 -2.40 -13.65
C PHE A 114 8.34 -3.58 -13.54
N ASP A 115 9.64 -3.27 -13.54
CA ASP A 115 10.67 -4.28 -13.30
C ASP A 115 10.51 -4.89 -11.88
N PRO A 116 10.49 -6.22 -11.76
CA PRO A 116 10.46 -6.93 -10.47
C PRO A 116 11.49 -6.45 -9.44
N MET A 117 12.66 -5.98 -9.88
CA MET A 117 13.71 -5.50 -8.97
C MET A 117 13.26 -4.28 -8.14
N TYR A 118 12.33 -3.47 -8.66
CA TYR A 118 11.82 -2.28 -7.99
C TYR A 118 10.48 -2.49 -7.29
N HIS A 119 9.89 -3.70 -7.34
CA HIS A 119 8.54 -3.95 -6.77
C HIS A 119 8.47 -3.64 -5.28
N GLU A 120 9.48 -3.99 -4.48
CA GLU A 120 9.48 -3.69 -3.03
C GLU A 120 9.42 -2.18 -2.78
N GLU A 121 10.20 -1.41 -3.54
CA GLU A 121 10.21 0.03 -3.43
C GLU A 121 8.89 0.67 -3.89
N LEU A 122 8.35 0.22 -5.03
CA LEU A 122 7.08 0.72 -5.55
C LEU A 122 5.90 0.39 -4.63
N GLN A 123 5.93 -0.76 -3.94
CA GLN A 123 4.94 -1.09 -2.91
C GLN A 123 5.04 -0.12 -1.72
N ASN A 124 6.24 0.28 -1.31
CA ASN A 124 6.41 1.29 -0.27
C ASN A 124 5.84 2.65 -0.72
N LEU A 125 6.14 3.06 -1.96
CA LEU A 125 5.63 4.30 -2.55
C LEU A 125 4.10 4.30 -2.68
N TRP A 126 3.51 3.16 -3.08
CA TRP A 126 2.05 2.98 -3.11
C TRP A 126 1.41 3.24 -1.75
N TYR A 127 1.97 2.67 -0.68
CA TYR A 127 1.43 2.89 0.65
C TYR A 127 1.70 4.31 1.16
N GLU A 128 2.84 4.90 0.82
CA GLU A 128 3.12 6.31 1.10
C GLU A 128 2.05 7.22 0.50
N ALA A 129 1.68 7.01 -0.78
CA ALA A 129 0.59 7.70 -1.44
C ALA A 129 -0.75 7.50 -0.70
N LYS A 130 -1.12 6.26 -0.36
CA LYS A 130 -2.38 5.99 0.38
C LYS A 130 -2.39 6.58 1.79
N TYR A 131 -1.25 6.62 2.45
CA TYR A 131 -1.11 7.25 3.77
C TYR A 131 -1.26 8.76 3.66
N ALA A 132 -0.58 9.41 2.71
CA ALA A 132 -0.68 10.83 2.45
C ALA A 132 -2.11 11.24 2.07
N GLU A 133 -2.74 10.51 1.14
CA GLU A 133 -4.13 10.73 0.70
C GLU A 133 -5.11 10.69 1.90
N THR A 134 -4.96 9.70 2.77
CA THR A 134 -5.85 9.54 3.93
C THR A 134 -5.55 10.54 5.03
N ALA A 135 -4.27 10.88 5.26
CA ALA A 135 -3.87 11.89 6.23
C ALA A 135 -4.43 13.27 5.84
N LYS A 136 -4.36 13.62 4.55
CA LYS A 136 -4.93 14.85 3.99
C LYS A 136 -6.45 14.89 4.14
N LYS A 137 -7.16 13.80 3.79
CA LYS A 137 -8.63 13.72 3.92
C LYS A 137 -9.14 13.84 5.36
N ARG A 138 -8.34 13.41 6.34
CA ARG A 138 -8.72 13.40 7.77
C ARG A 138 -8.13 14.57 8.55
N ASP A 139 -7.27 15.37 7.92
CA ASP A 139 -6.44 16.40 8.53
C ASP A 139 -5.74 15.92 9.81
N LYS A 140 -5.25 14.67 9.79
CA LYS A 140 -4.67 14.03 10.97
C LYS A 140 -3.59 13.02 10.59
N ALA A 141 -2.49 13.05 11.34
CA ALA A 141 -1.43 12.05 11.23
C ALA A 141 -1.95 10.64 11.53
N LEU A 142 -1.59 9.69 10.66
CA LEU A 142 -2.03 8.30 10.77
C LEU A 142 -1.23 7.53 11.82
N VAL A 143 -1.93 6.83 12.71
CA VAL A 143 -1.33 5.94 13.68
C VAL A 143 -1.00 4.59 13.02
N ALA A 144 -0.14 3.78 13.65
CA ALA A 144 0.24 2.46 13.17
C ALA A 144 -0.98 1.55 12.84
N VAL A 145 -2.05 1.65 13.62
CA VAL A 145 -3.29 0.88 13.39
C VAL A 145 -4.02 1.36 12.14
N ASP A 146 -4.09 2.67 11.89
CA ASP A 146 -4.66 3.21 10.66
C ASP A 146 -3.86 2.75 9.44
N LYS A 147 -2.53 2.83 9.50
CA LYS A 147 -1.65 2.34 8.44
C LYS A 147 -1.88 0.85 8.16
N TYR A 148 -2.05 0.03 9.19
CA TYR A 148 -2.40 -1.39 9.03
C TYR A 148 -3.75 -1.59 8.31
N ARG A 149 -4.79 -0.85 8.72
CA ARG A 149 -6.12 -0.92 8.08
C ARG A 149 -6.05 -0.53 6.61
N LEU A 150 -5.28 0.49 6.28
CA LEU A 150 -5.07 0.93 4.90
C LEU A 150 -4.36 -0.12 4.06
N ARG A 151 -3.29 -0.75 4.57
CA ARG A 151 -2.62 -1.85 3.84
C ARG A 151 -3.55 -3.03 3.54
N LYS A 152 -4.49 -3.31 4.44
CA LYS A 152 -5.49 -4.36 4.24
C LYS A 152 -6.57 -3.94 3.24
N LYS A 153 -7.00 -2.67 3.30
CA LYS A 153 -8.07 -2.13 2.45
C LYS A 153 -7.60 -1.90 1.01
N TYR A 154 -6.34 -1.48 0.84
CA TYR A 154 -5.75 -1.10 -0.44
C TYR A 154 -4.45 -1.87 -0.67
N PRO A 155 -4.52 -3.18 -0.95
CA PRO A 155 -3.34 -3.94 -1.33
C PRO A 155 -2.70 -3.33 -2.59
N PRO A 156 -1.39 -3.52 -2.81
CA PRO A 156 -0.73 -3.04 -4.02
C PRO A 156 -1.29 -3.78 -5.24
N PRO A 157 -1.40 -3.10 -6.40
CA PRO A 157 -1.89 -3.73 -7.61
C PRO A 157 -0.93 -4.82 -8.12
N LEU A 158 -1.46 -5.73 -8.95
CA LEU A 158 -0.71 -6.86 -9.50
C LEU A 158 0.46 -6.45 -10.40
N THR A 159 0.46 -5.23 -10.90
CA THR A 159 1.56 -4.65 -11.70
C THR A 159 2.86 -4.48 -10.92
N ILE A 160 2.76 -4.30 -9.59
CA ILE A 160 3.90 -4.16 -8.68
C ILE A 160 3.92 -5.24 -7.61
N SER A 161 3.15 -6.31 -7.81
CA SER A 161 3.01 -7.42 -6.86
C SER A 161 3.23 -8.74 -7.58
N ASP A 162 3.87 -9.69 -6.90
CA ASP A 162 4.20 -11.01 -7.44
C ASP A 162 2.98 -11.94 -7.60
N GLY A 163 1.76 -11.41 -7.51
CA GLY A 163 0.50 -12.16 -7.55
C GLY A 163 0.32 -13.15 -6.39
N GLN A 164 1.28 -13.23 -5.48
CA GLN A 164 1.23 -14.13 -4.33
C GLN A 164 0.36 -13.52 -3.24
N GLU A 165 -0.66 -14.25 -2.80
CA GLU A 165 -1.52 -13.80 -1.70
C GLU A 165 -0.71 -13.69 -0.39
N ARG A 166 -0.47 -12.46 0.05
CA ARG A 166 0.22 -12.16 1.31
C ARG A 166 -0.79 -11.86 2.42
N ILE A 167 -1.28 -12.90 3.09
CA ILE A 167 -2.07 -12.73 4.31
C ILE A 167 -1.12 -12.38 5.47
N TYR A 168 -1.35 -11.24 6.13
CA TYR A 168 -0.53 -10.74 7.25
C TYR A 168 0.96 -10.54 6.90
N SER A 169 1.25 -10.10 5.67
CA SER A 169 2.61 -9.87 5.14
C SER A 169 3.44 -11.15 4.91
N PHE A 170 2.86 -12.34 5.05
CA PHE A 170 3.57 -13.61 4.83
C PHE A 170 3.12 -14.28 3.52
N LYS A 171 4.08 -14.71 2.71
CA LYS A 171 3.85 -15.61 1.58
C LYS A 171 3.28 -16.94 2.08
N GLU A 172 2.48 -17.61 1.25
CA GLU A 172 1.92 -18.94 1.55
C GLU A 172 3.02 -19.95 1.94
N SER A 173 4.16 -19.94 1.22
CA SER A 173 5.32 -20.77 1.52
C SER A 173 5.86 -20.54 2.94
N SER A 174 6.06 -19.27 3.32
CA SER A 174 6.53 -18.90 4.65
C SER A 174 5.53 -19.31 5.74
N ARG A 175 4.21 -19.20 5.48
CA ARG A 175 3.16 -19.64 6.41
C ARG A 175 3.22 -21.14 6.69
N LYS A 176 3.40 -21.97 5.66
CA LYS A 176 3.54 -23.43 5.82
C LYS A 176 4.73 -23.80 6.70
N VAL A 177 5.89 -23.15 6.51
CA VAL A 177 7.08 -23.38 7.34
C VAL A 177 6.83 -22.96 8.79
N LEU A 178 6.28 -21.75 9.02
CA LEU A 178 5.97 -21.27 10.37
C LEU A 178 5.02 -22.21 11.11
N GLN A 179 3.98 -22.72 10.45
CA GLN A 179 3.04 -23.69 11.02
C GLN A 179 3.73 -25.02 11.34
N LYS A 180 4.60 -25.53 10.47
CA LYS A 180 5.36 -26.77 10.69
C LYS A 180 6.24 -26.66 11.95
N PHE A 181 6.98 -25.56 12.09
CA PHE A 181 7.80 -25.32 13.29
C PHE A 181 6.96 -25.16 14.55
N TYR A 182 5.84 -24.43 14.48
CA TYR A 182 4.96 -24.24 15.63
C TYR A 182 4.38 -25.54 16.19
N LYS A 183 4.04 -26.49 15.30
CA LYS A 183 3.59 -27.83 15.70
C LYS A 183 4.66 -28.62 16.47
N LYS A 184 5.94 -28.41 16.14
CA LYS A 184 7.08 -29.05 16.82
C LYS A 184 7.43 -28.34 18.14
N ASN A 185 7.50 -27.01 18.12
CA ASN A 185 7.88 -26.20 19.27
C ASN A 185 7.14 -24.85 19.26
N ARG A 186 6.35 -24.57 20.30
CA ARG A 186 5.58 -23.32 20.45
C ARG A 186 6.44 -22.12 20.89
N TYR A 187 7.65 -22.37 21.37
CA TYR A 187 8.62 -21.38 21.86
C TYR A 187 9.99 -21.62 21.18
N PRO A 188 10.16 -21.17 19.93
CA PRO A 188 11.37 -21.45 19.16
C PRO A 188 12.59 -20.79 19.80
N SER A 189 13.71 -21.52 19.85
CA SER A 189 15.01 -21.02 20.28
C SER A 189 15.57 -19.97 19.30
N MET A 190 16.70 -19.34 19.62
CA MET A 190 17.38 -18.45 18.67
C MET A 190 17.82 -19.20 17.40
N GLU A 191 18.25 -20.45 17.55
CA GLU A 191 18.66 -21.29 16.44
C GLU A 191 17.47 -21.70 15.56
N ASP A 192 16.35 -22.09 16.17
CA ASP A 192 15.10 -22.36 15.43
C ASP A 192 14.66 -21.12 14.63
N LYS A 193 14.75 -19.92 15.22
CA LYS A 193 14.40 -18.67 14.53
C LYS A 193 15.33 -18.37 13.35
N ARG A 194 16.63 -18.66 13.47
CA ARG A 194 17.59 -18.51 12.36
C ARG A 194 17.27 -19.48 11.23
N GLU A 195 16.96 -20.73 11.53
CA GLU A 195 16.60 -21.72 10.51
C GLU A 195 15.28 -21.36 9.81
N ILE A 196 14.27 -20.92 10.57
CA ILE A 196 13.03 -20.41 9.99
C ILE A 196 13.32 -19.20 9.10
N ALA A 197 14.16 -18.26 9.53
CA ALA A 197 14.53 -17.09 8.73
C ALA A 197 15.19 -17.49 7.41
N ARG A 198 16.11 -18.45 7.43
CA ARG A 198 16.78 -18.98 6.24
C ARG A 198 15.78 -19.60 5.24
N GLN A 199 14.80 -20.36 5.72
CA GLN A 199 13.81 -21.01 4.86
C GLN A 199 12.73 -20.05 4.34
N THR A 200 12.38 -19.03 5.12
CA THR A 200 11.21 -18.17 4.84
C THR A 200 11.56 -16.77 4.35
N GLN A 201 12.84 -16.40 4.41
CA GLN A 201 13.36 -15.04 4.15
C GLN A 201 12.68 -13.97 5.02
N LEU A 202 12.22 -14.36 6.22
CA LEU A 202 11.62 -13.46 7.19
C LEU A 202 12.65 -12.97 8.20
N LYS A 203 12.50 -11.72 8.62
CA LYS A 203 13.32 -11.16 9.70
C LYS A 203 13.02 -11.90 11.01
N PRO A 204 14.03 -12.17 11.88
CA PRO A 204 13.82 -12.85 13.16
C PRO A 204 12.73 -12.21 14.04
N VAL A 205 12.59 -10.88 13.99
CA VAL A 205 11.54 -10.13 14.68
C VAL A 205 10.13 -10.49 14.16
N GLN A 206 9.96 -10.64 12.85
CA GLN A 206 8.68 -11.05 12.25
C GLN A 206 8.29 -12.45 12.71
N ILE A 207 9.27 -13.36 12.77
CA ILE A 207 9.07 -14.73 13.28
C ILE A 207 8.69 -14.68 14.75
N ALA A 208 9.43 -13.96 15.60
CA ALA A 208 9.12 -13.82 17.02
C ALA A 208 7.69 -13.29 17.26
N ASN A 209 7.29 -12.25 16.52
CA ASN A 209 5.95 -11.66 16.58
C ASN A 209 4.88 -12.65 16.11
N TRP A 210 5.13 -13.42 15.05
CA TRP A 210 4.19 -14.43 14.58
C TRP A 210 3.90 -15.47 15.67
N PHE A 211 4.94 -16.01 16.32
CA PHE A 211 4.80 -17.00 17.39
C PHE A 211 4.09 -16.41 18.62
N LYS A 212 4.43 -15.17 19.02
CA LYS A 212 3.74 -14.45 20.09
C LYS A 212 2.25 -14.30 19.79
N ASN A 213 1.92 -13.77 18.61
CA ASN A 213 0.54 -13.53 18.19
C ASN A 213 -0.25 -14.85 18.05
N ARG A 214 0.38 -15.94 17.61
CA ARG A 214 -0.26 -17.25 17.51
C ARG A 214 -0.67 -17.79 18.88
N ARG A 215 0.23 -17.73 19.88
CA ARG A 215 -0.08 -18.14 21.26
C ARG A 215 -1.18 -17.27 21.89
N GLN A 216 -1.15 -15.97 21.65
CA GLN A 216 -2.18 -15.05 22.16
C GLN A 216 -3.57 -15.39 21.59
N ARG A 217 -3.67 -15.64 20.27
CA ARG A 217 -4.95 -16.04 19.66
C ARG A 217 -5.47 -17.35 20.25
N GLU A 218 -4.62 -18.34 20.46
CA GLU A 218 -5.02 -19.62 21.06
C GLU A 218 -5.51 -19.45 22.51
N LYS A 219 -4.89 -18.56 23.29
CA LYS A 219 -5.36 -18.24 24.65
C LYS A 219 -6.74 -17.57 24.64
N THR A 220 -6.93 -16.58 23.78
CA THR A 220 -8.25 -15.91 23.64
C THR A 220 -9.32 -16.87 23.12
N SER A 221 -8.97 -17.81 22.23
CA SER A 221 -9.90 -18.85 21.78
C SER A 221 -10.25 -19.85 22.87
N SER A 222 -9.32 -20.24 23.75
CA SER A 222 -9.62 -21.14 24.87
C SER A 222 -10.43 -20.46 25.98
N ASP A 223 -10.19 -19.17 26.23
CA ASP A 223 -10.92 -18.42 27.25
C ASP A 223 -12.40 -18.15 26.88
N LEU A 224 -12.72 -18.16 25.58
CA LEU A 224 -14.09 -18.05 25.07
C LEU A 224 -14.85 -19.39 25.03
N VAL A 225 -14.16 -20.52 25.25
CA VAL A 225 -14.77 -21.86 25.41
C VAL A 225 -14.81 -22.19 26.91
N LYS A 226 -15.48 -21.36 27.70
CA LYS A 226 -16.06 -21.85 28.96
C LYS A 226 -17.45 -22.36 28.61
N PRO A 227 -17.79 -23.65 28.85
CA PRO A 227 -19.16 -24.08 28.70
C PRO A 227 -19.98 -23.24 29.68
N TYR A 228 -20.95 -22.51 29.15
CA TYR A 228 -22.02 -21.92 29.94
C TYR A 228 -22.71 -23.10 30.65
N TYR A 229 -22.31 -23.39 31.88
CA TYR A 229 -23.16 -24.11 32.80
C TYR A 229 -24.33 -23.18 33.09
N SER A 230 -25.45 -23.46 32.43
CA SER A 230 -26.73 -22.82 32.71
C SER A 230 -27.28 -23.39 34.01
N PRO A 231 -27.45 -22.61 35.09
CA PRO A 231 -28.11 -23.09 36.29
C PRO A 231 -29.60 -22.81 36.15
N ASP A 232 -30.39 -23.82 35.78
CA ASP A 232 -31.84 -23.74 35.99
C ASP A 232 -32.40 -25.08 36.48
N SER A 233 -33.34 -24.96 37.43
CA SER A 233 -34.14 -25.99 38.10
C SER A 233 -33.51 -26.80 39.26
N GLN A 234 -33.47 -26.12 40.41
CA GLN A 234 -34.14 -26.51 41.67
C GLN A 234 -33.80 -27.87 42.31
N HIS A 235 -32.90 -27.84 43.30
CA HIS A 235 -33.16 -28.53 44.57
C HIS A 235 -32.60 -27.72 45.76
N HIS A 236 -33.54 -27.32 46.61
CA HIS A 236 -33.38 -26.65 47.89
C HIS A 236 -32.90 -27.68 48.94
N HIS A 237 -31.83 -27.39 49.70
CA HIS A 237 -31.72 -27.51 51.17
C HIS A 237 -30.25 -27.30 51.60
N MET A 238 -29.90 -26.06 52.00
CA MET A 238 -29.51 -25.60 53.35
C MET A 238 -28.02 -25.80 53.70
N MET A 239 -27.22 -24.71 53.74
CA MET A 239 -27.00 -23.77 54.88
C MET A 239 -26.05 -24.43 55.92
N LEU A 240 -24.94 -23.88 56.43
CA LEU A 240 -24.50 -22.55 56.86
C LEU A 240 -22.93 -22.61 56.94
N ASN A 241 -22.09 -21.57 57.05
CA ASN A 241 -22.16 -20.38 57.89
C ASN A 241 -20.96 -19.43 57.64
N TYR A 242 -21.23 -18.13 57.73
CA TYR A 242 -20.43 -16.94 58.08
C TYR A 242 -19.00 -16.68 57.56
N GLY A 243 -18.86 -15.49 56.92
CA GLY A 243 -17.65 -14.69 56.90
C GLY A 243 -17.88 -13.29 56.28
N SER A 244 -18.04 -12.25 57.11
CA SER A 244 -17.80 -10.84 56.74
C SER A 244 -16.28 -10.56 56.70
N PRO A 245 -15.73 -9.39 56.28
CA PRO A 245 -16.26 -8.16 55.66
C PRO A 245 -15.45 -7.72 54.39
N PRO A 246 -15.64 -6.51 53.79
CA PRO A 246 -15.18 -6.18 52.43
C PRO A 246 -13.79 -5.52 52.37
N LEU A 247 -13.08 -5.71 51.25
CA LEU A 247 -11.83 -5.00 50.93
C LEU A 247 -12.08 -3.92 49.87
N GLU A 248 -11.79 -2.68 50.26
CA GLU A 248 -11.64 -1.51 49.41
C GLU A 248 -10.15 -1.16 49.35
N VAL A 249 -9.47 -1.35 48.20
CA VAL A 249 -8.18 -0.68 47.91
C VAL A 249 -8.01 -0.42 46.40
N LYS A 250 -8.24 0.86 46.05
CA LYS A 250 -7.45 1.79 45.22
C LYS A 250 -6.71 1.28 43.97
N PHE A 251 -7.14 1.80 42.83
CA PHE A 251 -6.34 2.03 41.62
C PHE A 251 -5.38 3.21 41.83
N SER A 252 -4.07 3.01 41.72
CA SER A 252 -3.12 4.06 41.30
C SER A 252 -1.78 3.47 40.84
N GLU A 253 -1.41 3.83 39.60
CA GLU A 253 -0.06 4.14 39.11
C GLU A 253 0.99 3.02 38.93
N TYR A 254 1.95 3.34 38.06
CA TYR A 254 3.16 2.61 37.63
C TYR A 254 3.10 1.80 36.32
N SER A 255 3.41 2.49 35.22
CA SER A 255 4.27 1.93 34.17
C SER A 255 5.02 3.05 33.46
N GLN A 256 6.09 3.52 34.12
CA GLN A 256 7.27 4.05 33.45
C GLN A 256 8.33 2.94 33.35
N GLN A 257 9.16 3.01 32.30
CA GLN A 257 10.41 2.27 32.03
C GLN A 257 10.18 0.84 31.46
N GLN A 258 10.83 0.41 30.37
CA GLN A 258 12.19 0.69 29.91
C GLN A 258 12.27 0.82 28.38
N ILE A 259 12.89 1.92 27.94
CA ILE A 259 13.66 2.03 26.69
C ILE A 259 15.07 1.56 27.06
N LEU A 260 15.57 0.55 26.34
CA LEU A 260 16.92 0.38 25.82
C LEU A 260 16.90 -0.81 24.86
#